data_AF-A0A0C2WSS9-F1
#
_entry.id   AF-A0A0C2WSS9-F1
#
_cell.length_a   1.000
_cell.length_b   1.000
_cell.length_c   1.000
_cell.angle_alpha   90.00
_cell.angle_beta   90.00
_cell.angle_gamma   90.00
#
_symmetry.space_group_name_H-M   'P 1'
#
loop_
_entity.id
_entity.type
_entity.pdbx_description
1 polymer ?
#
loop_
_entity_poly.entity_id
_entity_poly.type
_entity_poly.pdbx_seq_one_letter_code
_entity_poly.pdbx_strand_id
1 'polypeptide(L)'
;MHEVVYLQLGNLPNFIGTHFWNAQNAYTEEEVDHSISWSIREKTSGIQVYPVLRPRAMIFDKRNNFGPLQNLSLDVDGDPSEASDAVQNWDGPTQTIAKAQIPPSSYLTRLEAETAPRPGNDDEETETAPRLTEVRYWSDYNHVYFTRDSLHPVPITGEDDNVVTGWADGTSMFEAYDRENDIMDESLRRLTEDCDSLQAFQTTLHTPSFGPFGVTLLQRIVDEYPKCGKLNFSISGNYASIWDAAQTESGGLLSNTLALYHLSQLSDVCVPLLPHTMWQSSKWQDLPLCLLTTRFKNVPYHLSALYAAHIESVTWPIRRVSTSAHEAPDSSIVHSQQKAGRGFDSIVQTLNREGITPFACLNGIFPAPANGFDETYFDYRLELSLPKAKHSQETGLLARYTVIRTSPTSEPLIPINTLHTHGISDRNEVIHVRNPYPIPTSHPQFFAASTLSDERGRGLAEANVYSSLNVLGAFGKVLGRHADWAEGYVRRGGDLRSAGIESDEAQEAIEGMRAIIEAYREDESEAAGSGDL
;
A
#
# COMPACT_ATOMS: atom_id res chain seq x y z
N MET A 1 1.66 -16.11 -16.69
CA MET A 1 1.06 -15.22 -15.68
C MET A 1 2.21 -14.55 -14.94
N HIS A 2 1.99 -13.39 -14.33
CA HIS A 2 3.06 -12.57 -13.74
C HIS A 2 2.65 -12.15 -12.31
N GLU A 3 2.42 -13.15 -11.47
CA GLU A 3 1.75 -12.99 -10.19
C GLU A 3 2.57 -12.15 -9.20
N VAL A 4 1.85 -11.46 -8.32
CA VAL A 4 2.41 -10.61 -7.28
C VAL A 4 1.92 -11.08 -5.91
N VAL A 5 2.85 -11.25 -4.98
CA VAL A 5 2.55 -11.53 -3.57
C VAL A 5 2.58 -10.23 -2.78
N TYR A 6 1.55 -10.00 -1.96
CA TYR A 6 1.35 -8.76 -1.22
C TYR A 6 1.62 -8.97 0.27
N LEU A 7 2.47 -8.13 0.87
CA LEU A 7 2.78 -8.16 2.30
C LEU A 7 2.23 -6.89 2.95
N GLN A 8 1.45 -7.02 4.00
CA GLN A 8 0.88 -5.89 4.74
C GLN A 8 1.31 -6.00 6.20
N LEU A 9 2.07 -5.02 6.69
CA LEU A 9 2.70 -5.10 8.00
C LEU A 9 2.34 -3.91 8.89
N GLY A 10 1.36 -4.14 9.76
CA GLY A 10 0.92 -3.21 10.79
C GLY A 10 -0.44 -2.58 10.51
N ASN A 11 -0.94 -1.88 11.51
CA ASN A 11 -2.34 -1.44 11.54
C ASN A 11 -2.75 -0.53 10.37
N LEU A 12 -2.02 0.57 10.14
CA LEU A 12 -2.35 1.49 9.05
C LEU A 12 -2.18 0.84 7.65
N PRO A 13 -1.11 0.08 7.36
CA PRO A 13 -1.02 -0.75 6.16
C PRO A 13 -2.19 -1.68 5.94
N ASN A 14 -2.76 -2.26 7.00
CA ASN A 14 -3.93 -3.13 6.87
C ASN A 14 -5.21 -2.35 6.57
N PHE A 15 -5.39 -1.14 7.13
CA PHE A 15 -6.45 -0.23 6.70
C PHE A 15 -6.34 0.14 5.21
N ILE A 16 -5.12 0.41 4.73
CA ILE A 16 -4.83 0.67 3.30
C ILE A 16 -5.13 -0.58 2.48
N GLY A 17 -4.70 -1.74 2.98
CA GLY A 17 -4.90 -3.05 2.39
C GLY A 17 -6.37 -3.38 2.16
N THR A 18 -7.23 -3.17 3.15
CA THR A 18 -8.67 -3.41 2.99
C THR A 18 -9.27 -2.56 1.88
N HIS A 19 -8.93 -1.26 1.79
CA HIS A 19 -9.40 -0.41 0.69
C HIS A 19 -8.85 -0.86 -0.66
N PHE A 20 -7.57 -1.23 -0.71
CA PHE A 20 -6.91 -1.74 -1.91
C PHE A 20 -7.55 -3.02 -2.45
N TRP A 21 -7.91 -3.97 -1.57
CA TRP A 21 -8.57 -5.21 -1.94
C TRP A 21 -10.04 -5.00 -2.31
N ASN A 22 -10.76 -4.15 -1.59
CA ASN A 22 -12.15 -3.84 -1.93
C ASN A 22 -12.27 -3.14 -3.30
N ALA A 23 -11.34 -2.24 -3.63
CA ALA A 23 -11.29 -1.62 -4.94
C ALA A 23 -11.02 -2.66 -6.04
N GLN A 24 -10.09 -3.58 -5.81
CA GLN A 24 -9.82 -4.65 -6.76
C GLN A 24 -10.96 -5.64 -6.96
N ASN A 25 -11.71 -5.94 -5.89
CA ASN A 25 -12.86 -6.82 -5.95
C ASN A 25 -14.02 -6.23 -6.76
N ALA A 26 -13.97 -4.92 -7.07
CA ALA A 26 -14.97 -4.26 -7.90
C ALA A 26 -14.69 -4.36 -9.41
N TYR A 27 -13.49 -4.76 -9.82
CA TYR A 27 -13.17 -4.92 -11.25
C TYR A 27 -13.78 -6.19 -11.84
N THR A 28 -13.96 -6.14 -13.15
CA THR A 28 -14.36 -7.28 -13.98
C THR A 28 -13.15 -7.90 -14.71
N GLU A 29 -13.32 -9.14 -15.18
CA GLU A 29 -12.29 -9.87 -15.94
C GLU A 29 -11.91 -9.20 -17.28
N GLU A 30 -12.75 -8.31 -17.80
CA GLU A 30 -12.46 -7.53 -19.02
C GLU A 30 -11.47 -6.39 -18.75
N GLU A 31 -11.44 -5.89 -17.50
CA GLU A 31 -10.66 -4.74 -17.09
C GLU A 31 -9.26 -5.12 -16.61
N VAL A 32 -9.19 -6.17 -15.78
CA VAL A 32 -7.96 -6.64 -15.13
C VAL A 32 -7.85 -8.16 -15.16
N ASP A 33 -6.61 -8.64 -15.27
CA ASP A 33 -6.29 -10.04 -15.06
C ASP A 33 -6.22 -10.30 -13.55
N HIS A 34 -7.32 -10.85 -13.01
CA HIS A 34 -7.42 -11.18 -11.59
C HIS A 34 -6.39 -12.24 -11.15
N SER A 35 -5.89 -13.11 -12.03
CA SER A 35 -4.94 -14.17 -11.64
C SER A 35 -3.62 -13.63 -11.05
N ILE A 36 -3.27 -12.39 -11.39
CA ILE A 36 -2.04 -11.73 -10.95
C ILE A 36 -2.06 -11.43 -9.45
N SER A 37 -3.19 -10.94 -8.92
CA SER A 37 -3.32 -10.62 -7.49
C SER A 37 -4.10 -11.66 -6.69
N TRP A 38 -4.81 -12.55 -7.37
CA TRP A 38 -5.76 -13.47 -6.77
C TRP A 38 -5.43 -14.92 -7.12
N SER A 39 -5.44 -15.79 -6.12
CA SER A 39 -5.59 -17.22 -6.31
C SER A 39 -7.05 -17.51 -6.63
N ILE A 40 -7.31 -18.06 -7.81
CA ILE A 40 -8.67 -18.37 -8.27
C ILE A 40 -8.93 -19.85 -7.96
N ARG A 41 -9.87 -20.12 -7.06
CA ARG A 41 -10.28 -21.48 -6.69
C ARG A 41 -11.73 -21.72 -7.04
N GLU A 42 -12.09 -22.94 -7.38
CA GLU A 42 -13.47 -23.31 -7.62
C GLU A 42 -14.10 -23.85 -6.33
N LYS A 43 -15.29 -23.36 -5.99
CA LYS A 43 -16.11 -23.95 -4.93
C LYS A 43 -17.41 -24.45 -5.53
N THR A 44 -17.76 -25.69 -5.19
CA THR A 44 -19.02 -26.30 -5.62
C THR A 44 -20.05 -26.17 -4.51
N SER A 45 -21.23 -25.61 -4.82
CA SER A 45 -22.41 -25.65 -3.95
C SER A 45 -23.55 -26.34 -4.71
N GLY A 46 -23.82 -27.60 -4.35
CA GLY A 46 -24.77 -28.44 -5.09
C GLY A 46 -24.25 -28.77 -6.50
N ILE A 47 -24.94 -28.26 -7.52
CA ILE A 47 -24.57 -28.46 -8.95
C ILE A 47 -23.79 -27.23 -9.49
N GLN A 48 -23.78 -26.12 -8.74
CA GLN A 48 -23.19 -24.86 -9.19
C GLN A 48 -21.72 -24.78 -8.76
N VAL A 49 -20.84 -24.48 -9.72
CA VAL A 49 -19.43 -24.16 -9.47
C VAL A 49 -19.26 -22.66 -9.59
N TYR A 50 -18.68 -22.02 -8.58
CA TYR A 50 -18.37 -20.60 -8.58
C TYR A 50 -16.88 -20.37 -8.29
N PRO A 51 -16.26 -19.38 -8.96
CA PRO A 51 -14.91 -18.97 -8.63
C PRO A 51 -14.90 -18.23 -7.28
N VAL A 52 -13.90 -18.54 -6.48
CA VAL A 52 -13.59 -17.91 -5.20
C VAL A 52 -12.22 -17.28 -5.36
N LEU A 53 -12.20 -15.95 -5.39
CA LEU A 53 -10.98 -15.15 -5.46
C LEU A 53 -10.41 -15.01 -4.05
N ARG A 54 -9.16 -15.43 -3.87
CA ARG A 54 -8.41 -15.31 -2.61
C ARG A 54 -7.19 -14.43 -2.86
N PRO A 55 -7.02 -13.30 -2.16
CA PRO A 55 -5.83 -12.47 -2.33
C PRO A 55 -4.54 -13.25 -2.09
N ARG A 56 -3.54 -13.03 -2.96
CA ARG A 56 -2.17 -13.52 -2.75
C ARG A 56 -1.46 -12.64 -1.71
N ALA A 57 -1.98 -12.62 -0.50
CA ALA A 57 -1.59 -11.67 0.54
C ALA A 57 -1.22 -12.33 1.86
N MET A 58 -0.24 -11.75 2.56
CA MET A 58 0.10 -12.03 3.95
C MET A 58 -0.07 -10.75 4.77
N ILE A 59 -0.87 -10.82 5.81
CA ILE A 59 -1.34 -9.69 6.62
C ILE A 59 -0.85 -9.89 8.04
N PHE A 60 0.11 -9.07 8.44
CA PHE A 60 0.69 -9.06 9.78
C PHE A 60 0.13 -7.88 10.57
N ASP A 61 -0.37 -8.15 11.77
CA ASP A 61 -0.76 -7.12 12.72
C ASP A 61 -0.66 -7.66 14.14
N LYS A 62 -0.77 -6.75 15.11
CA LYS A 62 -1.03 -7.16 16.49
C LYS A 62 -2.35 -7.93 16.54
N ARG A 63 -2.37 -9.05 17.27
CA ARG A 63 -3.57 -9.91 17.40
C ARG A 63 -4.86 -9.13 17.64
N ASN A 64 -4.84 -8.10 18.50
CA ASN A 64 -6.00 -7.30 18.86
C ASN A 64 -6.59 -6.48 17.69
N ASN A 65 -5.82 -6.20 16.64
CA ASN A 65 -6.24 -5.33 15.54
C ASN A 65 -7.08 -6.05 14.47
N PHE A 66 -7.08 -7.39 14.43
CA PHE A 66 -7.82 -8.18 13.45
C PHE A 66 -9.35 -8.12 13.62
N GLY A 67 -9.87 -7.53 14.70
CA GLY A 67 -11.31 -7.36 14.91
C GLY A 67 -12.11 -8.66 14.72
N PRO A 68 -13.24 -8.63 13.98
CA PRO A 68 -14.01 -9.84 13.67
C PRO A 68 -13.25 -10.95 12.94
N LEU A 69 -12.16 -10.66 12.23
CA LEU A 69 -11.32 -11.70 11.58
C LEU A 69 -10.53 -12.52 12.60
N GLN A 70 -10.42 -12.08 13.86
CA GLN A 70 -9.93 -12.96 14.94
C GLN A 70 -10.81 -14.21 15.07
N ASN A 71 -12.10 -14.12 14.73
CA ASN A 71 -13.01 -15.26 14.78
C ASN A 71 -12.79 -16.23 13.61
N LEU A 72 -12.16 -15.79 12.50
CA LEU A 72 -11.79 -16.67 11.38
C LEU A 72 -10.63 -17.61 11.77
N SER A 73 -9.87 -17.28 12.81
CA SER A 73 -8.95 -18.20 13.45
C SER A 73 -9.70 -19.12 14.42
N LEU A 74 -10.21 -20.25 13.91
CA LEU A 74 -9.81 -21.59 14.39
C LEU A 74 -10.53 -22.76 13.69
N ASP A 75 -11.76 -22.64 13.17
CA ASP A 75 -12.50 -23.83 12.67
C ASP A 75 -13.49 -23.50 11.53
N VAL A 76 -13.03 -23.28 10.29
CA VAL A 76 -13.96 -23.18 9.13
C VAL A 76 -13.66 -24.20 8.04
N ASP A 77 -12.41 -24.69 7.94
CA ASP A 77 -12.05 -25.77 7.01
C ASP A 77 -11.68 -27.09 7.72
N GLY A 78 -11.67 -27.11 9.05
CA GLY A 78 -11.58 -28.33 9.86
C GLY A 78 -13.00 -28.75 10.28
N ASP A 79 -13.35 -30.02 10.02
CA ASP A 79 -14.47 -30.64 10.72
C ASP A 79 -14.25 -30.41 12.24
N PRO A 80 -15.24 -29.92 13.02
CA PRO A 80 -15.08 -29.69 14.46
C PRO A 80 -14.67 -30.93 15.28
N SER A 81 -14.52 -32.09 14.62
CA SER A 81 -13.89 -33.30 15.13
C SER A 81 -12.37 -33.18 15.32
N GLU A 82 -11.64 -32.36 14.54
CA GLU A 82 -10.17 -32.30 14.63
C GLU A 82 -9.65 -31.50 15.83
N ALA A 83 -10.38 -30.45 16.24
CA ALA A 83 -10.08 -29.73 17.49
C ALA A 83 -10.26 -30.62 18.75
N SER A 84 -11.00 -31.72 18.61
CA SER A 84 -11.21 -32.69 19.69
C SER A 84 -10.06 -33.68 19.85
N ASP A 85 -9.22 -33.88 18.83
CA ASP A 85 -8.17 -34.89 18.85
C ASP A 85 -6.90 -34.41 19.58
N ALA A 86 -6.60 -33.11 19.59
CA ALA A 86 -5.50 -32.56 20.38
C ALA A 86 -5.74 -32.64 21.90
N VAL A 87 -7.02 -32.63 22.32
CA VAL A 87 -7.43 -32.73 23.73
C VAL A 87 -7.39 -34.19 24.22
N GLN A 88 -7.44 -35.18 23.31
CA GLN A 88 -7.43 -36.60 23.70
C GLN A 88 -6.08 -37.11 24.24
N ASN A 89 -4.98 -36.39 24.03
CA ASN A 89 -3.64 -36.79 24.50
C ASN A 89 -3.27 -36.27 25.90
N TRP A 90 -4.17 -35.55 26.59
CA TRP A 90 -3.91 -35.00 27.92
C TRP A 90 -4.89 -35.55 28.97
N ASP A 91 -4.43 -36.46 29.84
CA ASP A 91 -5.24 -37.11 30.89
C ASP A 91 -5.57 -36.21 32.10
N GLY A 92 -5.26 -34.91 32.05
CA GLY A 92 -5.54 -33.94 33.11
C GLY A 92 -6.86 -33.18 32.91
N PRO A 93 -7.49 -32.67 33.97
CA PRO A 93 -8.67 -31.81 33.82
C PRO A 93 -8.28 -30.50 33.11
N THR A 94 -8.70 -30.35 31.86
CA THR A 94 -8.52 -29.12 31.08
C THR A 94 -9.73 -28.21 31.25
N GLN A 95 -9.48 -26.94 31.56
CA GLN A 95 -10.50 -25.89 31.53
C GLN A 95 -10.27 -25.02 30.29
N THR A 96 -11.18 -25.09 29.32
CA THR A 96 -11.15 -24.21 28.14
C THR A 96 -11.69 -22.84 28.53
N ILE A 97 -10.84 -21.82 28.52
CA ILE A 97 -11.25 -20.42 28.69
C ILE A 97 -11.29 -19.78 27.30
N ALA A 98 -12.49 -19.65 26.73
CA ALA A 98 -12.68 -18.99 25.43
C ALA A 98 -12.88 -17.48 25.63
N LYS A 99 -12.12 -16.66 24.90
CA LYS A 99 -12.36 -15.21 24.82
C LYS A 99 -13.66 -14.96 24.05
N ALA A 100 -14.44 -13.95 24.46
CA ALA A 100 -15.65 -13.57 23.74
C ALA A 100 -15.30 -13.15 22.30
N GLN A 101 -16.02 -13.72 21.32
CA GLN A 101 -15.86 -13.38 19.90
C GLN A 101 -16.26 -11.93 19.63
N ILE A 102 -15.52 -11.25 18.75
CA ILE A 102 -15.80 -9.87 18.38
C ILE A 102 -16.92 -9.89 17.31
N PRO A 103 -18.09 -9.28 17.56
CA PRO A 103 -19.18 -9.34 16.59
C PRO A 103 -18.83 -8.57 15.30
N PRO A 104 -19.28 -9.05 14.12
CA PRO A 104 -19.09 -8.36 12.86
C PRO A 104 -19.70 -6.96 12.91
N SER A 105 -19.17 -6.07 12.07
CA SER A 105 -19.71 -4.71 11.95
C SER A 105 -21.13 -4.77 11.36
N SER A 106 -21.94 -3.73 11.63
CA SER A 106 -23.27 -3.59 11.02
C SER A 106 -23.23 -3.58 9.49
N TYR A 107 -22.09 -3.16 8.93
CA TYR A 107 -21.82 -3.17 7.51
C TYR A 107 -21.65 -4.60 6.97
N LEU A 108 -20.78 -5.41 7.58
CA LEU A 108 -20.57 -6.79 7.17
C LEU A 108 -21.83 -7.65 7.32
N THR A 109 -22.57 -7.48 8.42
CA THR A 109 -23.84 -8.19 8.63
C THR A 109 -24.87 -7.90 7.52
N ARG A 110 -24.87 -6.68 6.96
CA ARG A 110 -25.74 -6.34 5.83
C ARG A 110 -25.23 -6.90 4.51
N LEU A 111 -23.92 -6.83 4.28
CA LEU A 111 -23.29 -7.41 3.08
C LEU A 111 -23.56 -8.92 2.98
N GLU A 112 -23.46 -9.64 4.11
CA GLU A 112 -23.81 -11.07 4.20
C GLU A 112 -25.31 -11.31 3.88
N ALA A 113 -26.21 -10.46 4.40
CA ALA A 113 -27.65 -10.56 4.16
C ALA A 113 -28.07 -10.21 2.72
N GLU A 114 -27.27 -9.40 2.01
CA GLU A 114 -27.44 -9.08 0.59
C GLU A 114 -26.93 -10.21 -0.31
N THR A 115 -25.89 -10.93 0.12
CA THR A 115 -25.30 -12.05 -0.63
C THR A 115 -26.10 -13.35 -0.46
N ALA A 116 -26.93 -13.46 0.58
CA ALA A 116 -27.78 -14.63 0.82
C ALA A 116 -28.93 -14.73 -0.21
N PRO A 117 -29.16 -15.90 -0.84
CA PRO A 117 -30.23 -16.05 -1.83
C PRO A 117 -31.60 -15.84 -1.18
N ARG A 118 -32.31 -14.77 -1.57
CA ARG A 118 -33.68 -14.51 -1.10
C ARG A 118 -34.67 -15.35 -1.92
N PRO A 119 -35.49 -16.20 -1.29
CA PRO A 119 -36.53 -16.93 -2.01
C PRO A 119 -37.68 -15.99 -2.36
N GLY A 120 -37.79 -15.64 -3.64
CA GLY A 120 -38.98 -15.00 -4.23
C GLY A 120 -39.16 -13.52 -3.91
N ASN A 121 -38.60 -12.67 -4.77
CA ASN A 121 -39.14 -11.41 -5.29
C ASN A 121 -37.97 -10.61 -5.88
N ASP A 122 -37.78 -10.75 -7.19
CA ASP A 122 -37.18 -9.70 -8.01
C ASP A 122 -38.15 -8.50 -7.95
N ASP A 123 -37.65 -7.27 -7.80
CA ASP A 123 -38.38 -5.98 -7.85
C ASP A 123 -38.55 -5.14 -6.55
N GLU A 124 -37.73 -5.33 -5.51
CA GLU A 124 -37.51 -4.24 -4.54
C GLU A 124 -36.01 -3.94 -4.39
N GLU A 125 -35.47 -3.13 -5.32
CA GLU A 125 -34.26 -2.34 -5.09
C GLU A 125 -34.48 -1.46 -3.86
N THR A 126 -34.14 -1.98 -2.67
CA THR A 126 -34.16 -1.16 -1.46
C THR A 126 -33.00 -0.18 -1.56
N GLU A 127 -33.33 1.03 -1.97
CA GLU A 127 -32.47 2.20 -2.04
C GLU A 127 -31.74 2.42 -0.72
N THR A 128 -30.44 2.09 -0.67
CA THR A 128 -29.31 2.89 -0.15
C THR A 128 -28.15 1.95 0.13
N ALA A 129 -27.04 2.13 -0.58
CA ALA A 129 -25.79 1.41 -0.30
C ALA A 129 -25.47 1.42 1.22
N PRO A 130 -25.01 0.31 1.80
CA PRO A 130 -24.82 0.17 3.24
C PRO A 130 -23.87 1.26 3.75
N ARG A 131 -24.40 2.22 4.52
CA ARG A 131 -23.58 3.31 5.07
C ARG A 131 -22.74 2.78 6.23
N LEU A 132 -21.43 2.79 6.05
CA LEU A 132 -20.46 2.53 7.11
C LEU A 132 -20.44 3.73 8.08
N THR A 133 -21.09 3.59 9.24
CA THR A 133 -21.24 4.69 10.22
C THR A 133 -20.12 4.71 11.26
N GLU A 134 -19.56 3.55 11.56
CA GLU A 134 -18.51 3.38 12.56
C GLU A 134 -17.54 2.29 12.11
N VAL A 135 -16.25 2.57 12.26
CA VAL A 135 -15.17 1.64 11.98
C VAL A 135 -14.37 1.51 13.26
N ARG A 136 -14.09 0.29 13.70
CA ARG A 136 -13.28 0.00 14.89
C ARG A 136 -11.97 -0.64 14.46
N TYR A 137 -12.04 -1.55 13.49
CA TYR A 137 -10.91 -2.32 12.96
C TYR A 137 -10.83 -2.18 11.44
N TRP A 138 -9.65 -2.42 10.86
CA TRP A 138 -9.47 -2.46 9.40
C TRP A 138 -10.30 -3.58 8.74
N SER A 139 -10.67 -4.60 9.51
CA SER A 139 -11.49 -5.72 9.08
C SER A 139 -13.00 -5.40 9.04
N ASP A 140 -13.46 -4.31 9.67
CA ASP A 140 -14.90 -4.00 9.80
C ASP A 140 -15.58 -3.67 8.46
N TYR A 141 -14.82 -3.47 7.38
CA TYR A 141 -15.33 -3.15 6.05
C TYR A 141 -14.70 -4.01 4.96
N ASN A 142 -14.10 -5.14 5.32
CA ASN A 142 -13.45 -6.04 4.38
C ASN A 142 -14.47 -6.85 3.57
N HIS A 143 -14.48 -6.67 2.24
CA HIS A 143 -15.36 -7.42 1.32
C HIS A 143 -14.80 -8.80 0.99
N VAL A 144 -13.50 -8.95 1.20
CA VAL A 144 -12.71 -9.99 0.59
C VAL A 144 -12.40 -11.07 1.61
N TYR A 145 -12.47 -12.33 1.18
CA TYR A 145 -12.15 -13.46 2.02
C TYR A 145 -10.67 -13.78 1.99
N PHE A 146 -10.04 -13.76 3.15
CA PHE A 146 -8.65 -14.19 3.34
C PHE A 146 -8.60 -15.64 3.79
N THR A 147 -7.53 -16.34 3.41
CA THR A 147 -7.26 -17.68 3.94
C THR A 147 -6.58 -17.59 5.30
N ARG A 148 -6.54 -18.70 6.04
CA ARG A 148 -5.79 -18.79 7.28
C ARG A 148 -4.31 -18.42 7.08
N ASP A 149 -3.71 -18.87 5.98
CA ASP A 149 -2.30 -18.62 5.65
C ASP A 149 -2.03 -17.16 5.27
N SER A 150 -3.09 -16.39 5.02
CA SER A 150 -2.98 -14.95 4.78
C SER A 150 -2.96 -14.12 6.07
N LEU A 151 -3.41 -14.66 7.21
CA LEU A 151 -3.64 -13.89 8.43
C LEU A 151 -2.61 -14.26 9.51
N HIS A 152 -1.75 -13.30 9.86
CA HIS A 152 -0.66 -13.49 10.81
C HIS A 152 -0.83 -12.59 12.05
N PRO A 153 -1.58 -13.05 13.06
CA PRO A 153 -1.75 -12.33 14.32
C PRO A 153 -0.49 -12.42 15.18
N VAL A 154 0.38 -11.42 15.05
CA VAL A 154 1.62 -11.32 15.81
C VAL A 154 1.29 -11.05 17.29
N PRO A 155 1.84 -11.85 18.24
CA PRO A 155 1.68 -11.61 19.67
C PRO A 155 2.20 -10.24 20.08
N ILE A 156 1.54 -9.61 21.06
CA ILE A 156 2.01 -8.34 21.61
C ILE A 156 3.09 -8.63 22.65
N THR A 157 4.30 -8.13 22.43
CA THR A 157 5.35 -8.10 23.45
C THR A 157 5.26 -6.77 24.21
N GLY A 158 4.65 -6.76 25.39
CA GLY A 158 4.53 -5.57 26.27
C GLY A 158 3.08 -5.20 26.65
N GLU A 159 2.91 -4.42 27.72
CA GLU A 159 1.58 -4.03 28.26
C GLU A 159 0.91 -2.87 27.49
N ASP A 160 1.66 -2.10 26.68
CA ASP A 160 1.16 -0.91 25.99
C ASP A 160 1.16 -1.06 24.46
N ASP A 161 -0.02 -0.89 23.85
CA ASP A 161 -0.23 -0.93 22.40
C ASP A 161 0.53 0.17 21.61
N ASN A 162 1.05 1.19 22.29
CA ASN A 162 1.68 2.38 21.69
C ASN A 162 3.21 2.44 21.81
N VAL A 163 3.86 1.44 22.41
CA VAL A 163 5.32 1.45 22.52
C VAL A 163 5.91 1.13 21.14
N VAL A 164 6.70 2.05 20.61
CA VAL A 164 7.55 1.81 19.44
C VAL A 164 8.45 0.63 19.79
N THR A 165 8.35 -0.44 19.01
CA THR A 165 9.21 -1.61 19.18
C THR A 165 10.65 -1.17 18.96
N GLY A 166 11.53 -1.46 19.93
CA GLY A 166 12.97 -1.32 19.75
C GLY A 166 13.42 -2.12 18.53
N TRP A 167 14.54 -1.76 17.92
CA TRP A 167 15.04 -2.43 16.73
C TRP A 167 15.29 -3.93 17.00
N ALA A 168 16.06 -4.25 18.04
CA ALA A 168 16.30 -5.63 18.46
C ALA A 168 15.02 -6.37 18.88
N ASP A 169 14.08 -5.69 19.54
CA ASP A 169 12.81 -6.29 19.95
C ASP A 169 11.98 -6.68 18.72
N GLY A 170 11.90 -5.81 17.72
CA GLY A 170 11.18 -6.07 16.48
C GLY A 170 11.80 -7.23 15.67
N THR A 171 13.12 -7.31 15.62
CA THR A 171 13.85 -8.43 14.99
C THR A 171 13.60 -9.73 15.73
N SER A 172 13.75 -9.72 17.07
CA SER A 172 13.50 -10.89 17.92
C SER A 172 12.05 -11.36 17.84
N MET A 173 11.10 -10.42 17.72
CA MET A 173 9.68 -10.71 17.52
C MET A 173 9.44 -11.46 16.21
N PHE A 174 10.10 -11.07 15.11
CA PHE A 174 10.03 -11.82 13.86
C PHE A 174 10.61 -13.22 14.02
N GLU A 175 11.82 -13.35 14.56
CA GLU A 175 12.47 -14.66 14.73
C GLU A 175 11.67 -15.61 15.63
N ALA A 176 11.04 -15.07 16.68
CA ALA A 176 10.15 -15.86 17.53
C ALA A 176 8.89 -16.30 16.78
N TYR A 177 8.27 -15.38 16.06
CA TYR A 177 7.07 -15.67 15.30
C TYR A 177 7.33 -16.68 14.17
N ASP A 178 8.45 -16.52 13.45
CA ASP A 178 8.88 -17.42 12.38
C ASP A 178 9.22 -18.81 12.90
N ARG A 179 9.90 -18.93 14.05
CA ARG A 179 10.16 -20.24 14.68
C ARG A 179 8.89 -21.01 15.03
N GLU A 180 7.80 -20.32 15.36
CA GLU A 180 6.53 -20.94 15.73
C GLU A 180 5.63 -21.25 14.54
N ASN A 181 5.67 -20.43 13.49
CA ASN A 181 4.71 -20.47 12.38
C ASN A 181 5.35 -20.87 11.04
N ASP A 182 6.68 -21.00 11.01
CA ASP A 182 7.49 -21.33 9.85
C ASP A 182 7.09 -20.54 8.59
N ILE A 183 7.18 -19.21 8.69
CA ILE A 183 6.50 -18.31 7.76
C ILE A 183 6.99 -18.51 6.34
N MET A 184 8.29 -18.74 6.19
CA MET A 184 8.94 -18.96 4.90
C MET A 184 8.55 -20.33 4.31
N ASP A 185 8.69 -21.43 5.06
CA ASP A 185 8.48 -22.78 4.54
C ASP A 185 7.00 -23.19 4.46
N GLU A 186 6.10 -22.52 5.17
CA GLU A 186 4.66 -22.83 5.18
C GLU A 186 3.82 -21.79 4.44
N SER A 187 3.60 -20.63 5.04
CA SER A 187 2.57 -19.69 4.57
C SER A 187 3.00 -18.98 3.29
N LEU A 188 4.25 -18.50 3.26
CA LEU A 188 4.80 -17.87 2.09
C LEU A 188 5.01 -18.90 0.97
N ARG A 189 5.62 -20.06 1.26
CA ARG A 189 5.83 -21.12 0.27
C ARG A 189 4.52 -21.50 -0.43
N ARG A 190 3.45 -21.75 0.32
CA ARG A 190 2.13 -22.09 -0.26
C ARG A 190 1.58 -20.99 -1.19
N LEU A 191 1.77 -19.72 -0.86
CA LEU A 191 1.37 -18.61 -1.75
C LEU A 191 2.22 -18.54 -3.02
N THR A 192 3.53 -18.78 -2.90
CA THR A 192 4.48 -18.71 -4.02
C THR A 192 4.37 -19.92 -4.95
N GLU A 193 4.11 -21.12 -4.44
CA GLU A 193 3.88 -22.34 -5.24
C GLU A 193 2.54 -22.30 -5.99
N ASP A 194 1.58 -21.51 -5.50
CA ASP A 194 0.32 -21.24 -6.20
C ASP A 194 0.46 -20.23 -7.35
N CYS A 195 1.66 -19.67 -7.56
CA CYS A 195 1.96 -18.79 -8.69
C CYS A 195 2.63 -19.59 -9.81
N ASP A 196 2.13 -19.48 -11.04
CA ASP A 196 2.78 -20.08 -12.21
C ASP A 196 4.12 -19.39 -12.51
N SER A 197 4.17 -18.06 -12.33
CA SER A 197 5.39 -17.28 -12.50
C SER A 197 5.38 -16.03 -11.61
N LEU A 198 5.79 -16.23 -10.35
CA LEU A 198 5.99 -15.16 -9.38
C LEU A 198 6.93 -14.08 -9.91
N GLN A 199 6.38 -12.88 -10.11
CA GLN A 199 7.12 -11.74 -10.65
C GLN A 199 7.68 -10.86 -9.55
N ALA A 200 6.87 -10.54 -8.53
CA ALA A 200 7.26 -9.54 -7.54
C ALA A 200 6.56 -9.71 -6.18
N PHE A 201 7.16 -9.07 -5.19
CA PHE A 201 6.60 -8.81 -3.87
C PHE A 201 6.25 -7.32 -3.75
N GLN A 202 5.02 -7.03 -3.36
CA GLN A 202 4.60 -5.67 -3.00
C GLN A 202 4.38 -5.60 -1.49
N THR A 203 5.16 -4.78 -0.80
CA THR A 203 5.09 -4.62 0.65
C THR A 203 4.53 -3.26 1.02
N THR A 204 3.56 -3.22 1.93
CA THR A 204 3.14 -2.00 2.62
C THR A 204 3.49 -2.13 4.10
N LEU A 205 4.39 -1.28 4.60
CA LEU A 205 5.02 -1.45 5.91
C LEU A 205 4.86 -0.21 6.78
N HIS A 206 4.40 -0.39 8.02
CA HIS A 206 4.41 0.67 9.03
C HIS A 206 5.71 0.63 9.83
N THR A 207 6.64 1.49 9.47
CA THR A 207 8.01 1.49 10.01
C THR A 207 8.05 1.62 11.54
N PRO A 208 7.28 2.52 12.19
CA PRO A 208 7.34 2.68 13.65
C PRO A 208 6.86 1.48 14.47
N SER A 209 6.06 0.58 13.89
CA SER A 209 5.48 -0.56 14.63
C SER A 209 6.04 -1.90 14.19
N PHE A 210 6.37 -2.02 12.90
CA PHE A 210 6.77 -3.26 12.26
C PHE A 210 8.07 -3.12 11.47
N GLY A 211 8.78 -1.99 11.54
CA GLY A 211 9.99 -1.73 10.75
C GLY A 211 11.02 -2.86 10.81
N PRO A 212 11.57 -3.20 12.00
CA PRO A 212 12.58 -4.26 12.13
C PRO A 212 12.03 -5.64 11.76
N PHE A 213 10.78 -5.93 12.15
CA PHE A 213 10.08 -7.18 11.79
C PHE A 213 9.99 -7.33 10.27
N GLY A 214 9.54 -6.29 9.58
CA GLY A 214 9.35 -6.29 8.13
C GLY A 214 10.66 -6.29 7.36
N VAL A 215 11.68 -5.59 7.85
CA VAL A 215 13.04 -5.64 7.30
C VAL A 215 13.60 -7.06 7.41
N THR A 216 13.43 -7.73 8.56
CA THR A 216 13.91 -9.11 8.74
C THR A 216 13.16 -10.09 7.84
N LEU A 217 11.83 -9.96 7.72
CA LEU A 217 11.05 -10.75 6.76
C LEU A 217 11.53 -10.53 5.32
N LEU A 218 11.74 -9.26 4.91
CA LEU A 218 12.21 -8.94 3.57
C LEU A 218 13.61 -9.47 3.29
N GLN A 219 14.50 -9.48 4.28
CA GLN A 219 15.81 -10.13 4.15
C GLN A 219 15.67 -11.61 3.80
N ARG A 220 14.80 -12.35 4.53
CA ARG A 220 14.53 -13.77 4.22
C ARG A 220 13.96 -13.96 2.82
N ILE A 221 13.05 -13.07 2.40
CA ILE A 221 12.46 -13.10 1.05
C ILE A 221 13.50 -12.80 -0.03
N VAL A 222 14.42 -11.85 0.19
CA VAL A 222 15.50 -11.56 -0.75
C VAL A 222 16.47 -12.74 -0.87
N ASP A 223 16.75 -13.42 0.24
CA ASP A 223 17.63 -14.60 0.26
C ASP A 223 17.01 -15.78 -0.52
N GLU A 224 15.72 -16.05 -0.37
CA GLU A 224 15.02 -17.17 -1.04
C GLU A 224 14.56 -16.83 -2.47
N TYR A 225 14.09 -15.59 -2.70
CA TYR A 225 13.58 -15.10 -3.97
C TYR A 225 14.39 -13.90 -4.51
N PRO A 226 15.71 -14.04 -4.75
CA PRO A 226 16.57 -12.91 -5.13
C PRO A 226 16.19 -12.31 -6.49
N LYS A 227 15.60 -13.09 -7.40
CA LYS A 227 15.25 -12.67 -8.77
C LYS A 227 13.87 -12.03 -8.89
N CYS A 228 12.98 -12.21 -7.92
CA CYS A 228 11.67 -11.58 -7.95
C CYS A 228 11.80 -10.10 -7.60
N GLY A 229 10.99 -9.26 -8.21
CA GLY A 229 10.97 -7.83 -7.93
C GLY A 229 10.47 -7.49 -6.52
N LYS A 230 10.86 -6.36 -5.97
CA LYS A 230 10.43 -5.85 -4.66
C LYS A 230 10.03 -4.39 -4.73
N LEU A 231 8.74 -4.15 -4.53
CA LEU A 231 8.15 -2.82 -4.39
C LEU A 231 7.76 -2.58 -2.94
N ASN A 232 8.33 -1.56 -2.30
CA ASN A 232 8.00 -1.23 -0.93
C ASN A 232 7.28 0.11 -0.83
N PHE A 233 6.18 0.14 -0.08
CA PHE A 233 5.49 1.35 0.37
C PHE A 233 5.65 1.44 1.90
N SER A 234 6.63 2.23 2.36
CA SER A 234 6.93 2.33 3.79
C SER A 234 6.34 3.60 4.38
N ILE A 235 5.45 3.48 5.36
CA ILE A 235 4.92 4.62 6.10
C ILE A 235 5.83 4.84 7.31
N SER A 236 6.57 5.95 7.33
CA SER A 236 7.42 6.28 8.46
C SER A 236 6.72 7.25 9.42
N GLY A 237 7.04 7.16 10.70
CA GLY A 237 6.44 8.00 11.75
C GLY A 237 7.35 9.15 12.16
N ASN A 238 6.83 10.05 13.00
CA ASN A 238 7.63 11.06 13.72
C ASN A 238 8.50 11.99 12.85
N TYR A 239 8.24 12.10 11.53
CA TYR A 239 8.95 13.01 10.62
C TYR A 239 8.99 14.47 11.11
N ALA A 240 7.95 14.93 11.80
CA ALA A 240 7.90 16.27 12.38
C ALA A 240 9.06 16.54 13.35
N SER A 241 9.48 15.54 14.14
CA SER A 241 10.61 15.70 15.08
C SER A 241 11.95 15.89 14.36
N ILE A 242 12.15 15.27 13.19
CA ILE A 242 13.34 15.47 12.34
C ILE A 242 13.31 16.86 11.70
N TRP A 243 12.12 17.33 11.30
CA TRP A 243 11.97 18.53 10.49
C TRP A 243 11.80 19.83 11.29
N ASP A 244 11.13 19.77 12.44
CA ASP A 244 10.85 20.93 13.31
C ASP A 244 11.90 21.10 14.41
N ALA A 245 12.99 20.32 14.37
CA ALA A 245 14.06 20.30 15.37
C ALA A 245 13.54 20.15 16.82
N ALA A 246 12.36 19.51 16.98
CA ALA A 246 11.85 19.18 18.30
C ALA A 246 12.82 18.15 18.91
N GLN A 247 13.35 18.45 20.09
CA GLN A 247 14.30 17.58 20.82
C GLN A 247 13.59 16.37 21.44
N THR A 248 12.82 15.62 20.63
CA THR A 248 12.33 14.30 21.04
C THR A 248 13.45 13.30 20.75
N GLU A 249 14.26 13.02 21.76
CA GLU A 249 15.28 11.97 21.71
C GLU A 249 14.59 10.61 21.84
N SER A 250 14.08 10.09 20.72
CA SER A 250 13.41 8.79 20.67
C SER A 250 14.20 7.83 19.79
N GLY A 251 14.51 6.64 20.33
CA GLY A 251 15.08 5.54 19.55
C GLY A 251 14.22 5.16 18.33
N GLY A 252 12.91 5.44 18.37
CA GLY A 252 12.02 5.20 17.23
C GLY A 252 12.34 6.02 15.98
N LEU A 253 12.97 7.19 16.12
CA LEU A 253 13.43 7.97 14.97
C LEU A 253 14.67 7.35 14.33
N LEU A 254 15.57 6.80 15.14
CA LEU A 254 16.72 6.06 14.62
C LEU A 254 16.25 4.79 13.91
N SER A 255 15.27 4.07 14.47
CA SER A 255 14.64 2.92 13.81
C SER A 255 14.04 3.27 12.44
N ASN A 256 13.43 4.46 12.27
CA ASN A 256 12.96 4.88 10.95
C ASN A 256 14.09 5.06 9.95
N THR A 257 15.20 5.66 10.40
CA THR A 257 16.39 5.87 9.58
C THR A 257 17.03 4.54 9.17
N LEU A 258 17.18 3.61 10.12
CA LEU A 258 17.65 2.25 9.83
C LEU A 258 16.72 1.55 8.84
N ALA A 259 15.41 1.60 9.05
CA ALA A 259 14.46 0.99 8.14
C ALA A 259 14.53 1.57 6.74
N LEU A 260 14.61 2.90 6.57
CA LEU A 260 14.79 3.51 5.25
C LEU A 260 16.06 2.99 4.56
N TYR A 261 17.17 2.90 5.30
CA TYR A 261 18.40 2.34 4.77
C TYR A 261 18.24 0.88 4.36
N HIS A 262 17.81 -0.02 5.25
CA HIS A 262 17.67 -1.45 4.92
C HIS A 262 16.65 -1.69 3.81
N LEU A 263 15.51 -0.98 3.80
CA LEU A 263 14.51 -1.11 2.74
C LEU A 263 15.06 -0.70 1.36
N SER A 264 15.98 0.27 1.31
CA SER A 264 16.67 0.65 0.07
C SER A 264 17.60 -0.44 -0.46
N GLN A 265 18.12 -1.29 0.42
CA GLN A 265 18.99 -2.42 0.04
C GLN A 265 18.18 -3.67 -0.32
N LEU A 266 16.98 -3.81 0.26
CA LEU A 266 16.12 -4.98 0.12
C LEU A 266 15.05 -4.83 -0.98
N SER A 267 14.87 -3.63 -1.53
CA SER A 267 13.82 -3.33 -2.50
C SER A 267 14.38 -2.75 -3.80
N ASP A 268 13.80 -3.12 -4.94
CA ASP A 268 14.14 -2.51 -6.23
C ASP A 268 13.61 -1.07 -6.32
N VAL A 269 12.44 -0.82 -5.73
CA VAL A 269 11.85 0.52 -5.58
C VAL A 269 11.23 0.65 -4.20
N CYS A 270 11.64 1.68 -3.46
CA CYS A 270 11.10 2.07 -2.17
C CYS A 270 10.34 3.38 -2.31
N VAL A 271 9.10 3.40 -1.84
CA VAL A 271 8.18 4.54 -1.87
C VAL A 271 7.86 4.94 -0.44
N PRO A 272 8.65 5.83 0.18
CA PRO A 272 8.41 6.29 1.52
C PRO A 272 7.18 7.19 1.55
N LEU A 273 6.22 6.86 2.40
CA LEU A 273 4.98 7.58 2.59
C LEU A 273 5.05 8.37 3.90
N LEU A 274 4.70 9.65 3.82
CA LEU A 274 4.58 10.55 4.94
C LEU A 274 3.32 10.23 5.75
N PRO A 275 3.33 10.41 7.07
CA PRO A 275 2.10 10.39 7.84
C PRO A 275 1.24 11.60 7.43
N HIS A 276 -0.08 11.46 7.56
CA HIS A 276 -1.03 12.50 7.15
C HIS A 276 -0.83 13.86 7.82
N THR A 277 -0.23 13.88 9.01
CA THR A 277 0.12 15.12 9.73
C THR A 277 1.19 15.94 9.01
N MET A 278 1.92 15.33 8.06
CA MET A 278 2.97 15.95 7.27
C MET A 278 2.54 16.22 5.82
N TRP A 279 1.32 15.85 5.44
CA TRP A 279 0.79 16.20 4.13
C TRP A 279 0.69 17.72 4.01
N GLN A 280 1.25 18.24 2.94
CA GLN A 280 1.33 19.69 2.75
C GLN A 280 -0.02 20.32 2.47
N SER A 281 -0.18 21.55 2.94
CA SER A 281 -1.29 22.44 2.58
C SER A 281 -1.21 22.86 1.12
N SER A 282 -1.62 21.97 0.22
CA SER A 282 -2.02 22.35 -1.13
C SER A 282 -3.39 23.05 -1.09
N LYS A 283 -3.76 23.73 -2.18
CA LYS A 283 -5.11 24.30 -2.37
C LYS A 283 -6.23 23.24 -2.26
N TRP A 284 -5.86 21.96 -2.26
CA TRP A 284 -6.75 20.85 -1.91
C TRP A 284 -7.21 20.85 -0.46
N GLN A 285 -6.46 21.41 0.48
CA GLN A 285 -6.86 21.40 1.89
C GLN A 285 -8.04 22.33 2.19
N ASP A 286 -8.33 23.29 1.31
CA ASP A 286 -9.41 24.26 1.50
C ASP A 286 -10.82 23.65 1.34
N LEU A 287 -10.99 22.42 0.83
CA LEU A 287 -12.33 21.86 0.58
C LEU A 287 -12.65 20.44 1.13
N PRO A 288 -11.70 19.50 1.37
CA PRO A 288 -12.03 18.23 2.07
C PRO A 288 -11.11 17.78 3.25
N LEU A 289 -9.81 18.10 3.29
CA LEU A 289 -8.88 17.50 4.30
C LEU A 289 -9.05 18.08 5.72
N CYS A 290 -9.33 19.38 5.85
CA CYS A 290 -9.64 20.00 7.14
C CYS A 290 -10.94 19.44 7.73
N LEU A 291 -11.93 19.10 6.89
CA LEU A 291 -13.14 18.39 7.31
C LEU A 291 -12.82 16.96 7.76
N LEU A 292 -11.85 16.29 7.12
CA LEU A 292 -11.48 14.91 7.44
C LEU A 292 -10.88 14.75 8.84
N THR A 293 -10.01 15.67 9.25
CA THR A 293 -9.32 15.60 10.55
C THR A 293 -10.11 16.22 11.70
N THR A 294 -11.05 17.12 11.43
CA THR A 294 -11.86 17.80 12.48
C THR A 294 -13.25 17.19 12.67
N ARG A 295 -13.83 16.52 11.65
CA ARG A 295 -15.21 16.03 11.67
C ARG A 295 -15.34 14.53 11.90
N PHE A 296 -14.33 13.73 11.57
CA PHE A 296 -14.44 12.27 11.60
C PHE A 296 -13.65 11.64 12.75
N LYS A 297 -14.30 10.74 13.48
CA LYS A 297 -13.74 10.08 14.67
C LYS A 297 -12.69 9.01 14.35
N ASN A 298 -12.72 8.43 13.13
CA ASN A 298 -11.78 7.37 12.73
C ASN A 298 -10.89 7.86 11.58
N VAL A 299 -9.78 8.50 11.96
CA VAL A 299 -8.80 9.10 11.06
C VAL A 299 -8.09 8.04 10.17
N PRO A 300 -7.69 6.85 10.67
CA PRO A 300 -7.07 5.81 9.84
C PRO A 300 -7.94 5.31 8.68
N TYR A 301 -9.22 5.01 8.89
CA TYR A 301 -10.12 4.51 7.84
C TYR A 301 -10.28 5.51 6.68
N HIS A 302 -10.37 6.79 6.99
CA HIS A 302 -10.51 7.83 5.98
C HIS A 302 -9.21 8.02 5.22
N LEU A 303 -8.09 8.25 5.90
CA LEU A 303 -6.84 8.57 5.21
C LEU A 303 -6.26 7.41 4.42
N SER A 304 -6.44 6.18 4.93
CA SER A 304 -6.01 4.96 4.24
C SER A 304 -6.62 4.80 2.85
N ALA A 305 -7.85 5.27 2.61
CA ALA A 305 -8.46 5.16 1.29
C ALA A 305 -7.75 6.05 0.25
N LEU A 306 -7.18 7.20 0.65
CA LEU A 306 -6.38 8.04 -0.24
C LEU A 306 -5.05 7.37 -0.61
N TYR A 307 -4.35 6.78 0.36
CA TYR A 307 -3.15 5.97 0.07
C TYR A 307 -3.50 4.81 -0.85
N ALA A 308 -4.57 4.06 -0.54
CA ALA A 308 -5.00 2.91 -1.31
C ALA A 308 -5.33 3.30 -2.75
N ALA A 309 -6.07 4.39 -2.98
CA ALA A 309 -6.40 4.86 -4.32
C ALA A 309 -5.14 5.15 -5.16
N HIS A 310 -4.13 5.80 -4.58
CA HIS A 310 -2.89 6.11 -5.28
C HIS A 310 -2.00 4.87 -5.49
N ILE A 311 -1.83 4.03 -4.47
CA ILE A 311 -1.04 2.78 -4.56
C ILE A 311 -1.66 1.83 -5.58
N GLU A 312 -2.98 1.64 -5.52
CA GLU A 312 -3.73 0.82 -6.47
C GLU A 312 -3.61 1.37 -7.88
N SER A 313 -3.73 2.69 -8.06
CA SER A 313 -3.64 3.30 -9.38
C SER A 313 -2.27 3.20 -10.01
N VAL A 314 -1.17 3.41 -9.28
CA VAL A 314 0.19 3.28 -9.86
C VAL A 314 0.54 1.83 -10.16
N THR A 315 -0.05 0.87 -9.44
CA THR A 315 0.19 -0.57 -9.66
C THR A 315 -0.83 -1.24 -10.57
N TRP A 316 -1.93 -0.56 -10.90
CA TRP A 316 -2.98 -1.07 -11.79
C TRP A 316 -2.45 -1.59 -13.14
N PRO A 317 -1.49 -0.91 -13.82
CA PRO A 317 -0.98 -1.39 -15.11
C PRO A 317 -0.34 -2.77 -15.07
N ILE A 318 0.17 -3.22 -13.91
CA ILE A 318 0.73 -4.58 -13.73
C ILE A 318 -0.33 -5.65 -14.01
N ARG A 319 -1.60 -5.34 -13.79
CA ARG A 319 -2.75 -6.27 -13.90
C ARG A 319 -3.57 -6.09 -15.15
N ARG A 320 -3.15 -5.21 -16.07
CA ARG A 320 -3.94 -4.91 -17.25
C ARG A 320 -4.00 -6.14 -18.16
N VAL A 321 -5.20 -6.53 -18.57
CA VAL A 321 -5.39 -7.62 -19.54
C VAL A 321 -4.67 -7.28 -20.85
N SER A 322 -3.80 -8.20 -21.29
CA SER A 322 -3.16 -8.16 -22.60
C SER A 322 -4.23 -8.41 -23.67
N THR A 323 -4.79 -7.35 -24.26
CA THR A 323 -5.65 -7.51 -25.44
C THR A 323 -4.80 -8.02 -26.60
N SER A 324 -5.08 -9.22 -27.09
CA SER A 324 -4.42 -9.75 -28.29
C SER A 324 -4.68 -8.80 -29.47
N ALA A 325 -3.63 -8.53 -30.25
CA ALA A 325 -3.60 -7.47 -31.27
C ALA A 325 -4.58 -7.65 -32.46
N HIS A 326 -5.53 -8.59 -32.39
CA HIS A 326 -6.41 -8.96 -33.49
C HIS A 326 -7.87 -8.46 -33.37
N GLU A 327 -8.28 -7.86 -32.24
CA GLU A 327 -9.68 -7.44 -32.03
C GLU A 327 -9.83 -6.03 -31.44
N ALA A 328 -9.08 -5.04 -31.96
CA ALA A 328 -9.37 -3.64 -31.64
C ALA A 328 -10.11 -2.96 -32.82
N PRO A 329 -11.45 -2.82 -32.77
CA PRO A 329 -12.15 -1.89 -33.64
C PRO A 329 -11.90 -0.46 -33.12
N ASP A 330 -11.32 0.38 -33.97
CA ASP A 330 -11.26 1.86 -33.89
C ASP A 330 -11.51 2.49 -32.50
N SER A 331 -10.47 2.69 -31.68
CA SER A 331 -10.48 3.76 -30.65
C SER A 331 -9.10 4.12 -30.08
N SER A 332 -8.63 5.32 -30.45
CA SER A 332 -8.00 6.35 -29.59
C SER A 332 -6.91 5.98 -28.57
N ILE A 333 -6.02 5.01 -28.86
CA ILE A 333 -4.73 4.88 -28.16
C ILE A 333 -3.75 5.90 -28.76
N VAL A 334 -3.62 7.05 -28.12
CA VAL A 334 -2.67 8.10 -28.52
C VAL A 334 -1.35 7.91 -27.73
N HIS A 335 -0.32 7.46 -28.45
CA HIS A 335 1.12 7.64 -28.16
C HIS A 335 1.74 7.00 -26.90
N SER A 336 1.51 5.70 -26.70
CA SER A 336 2.65 4.80 -26.45
C SER A 336 2.41 3.50 -27.22
N GLN A 337 3.16 3.30 -28.29
CA GLN A 337 3.03 2.12 -29.13
C GLN A 337 3.24 0.84 -28.30
N GLN A 338 2.28 -0.07 -28.40
CA GLN A 338 2.49 -1.52 -28.48
C GLN A 338 3.62 -2.11 -27.62
N LYS A 339 3.39 -2.23 -26.32
CA LYS A 339 3.96 -3.35 -25.53
C LYS A 339 2.89 -3.85 -24.58
N ALA A 340 2.12 -4.83 -25.06
CA ALA A 340 1.29 -5.66 -24.19
C ALA A 340 2.22 -6.33 -23.16
N GLY A 341 1.80 -6.39 -21.88
CA GLY A 341 2.57 -7.01 -20.79
C GLY A 341 3.57 -6.09 -20.09
N ARG A 342 3.17 -4.89 -19.65
CA ARG A 342 4.00 -4.08 -18.73
C ARG A 342 3.87 -4.65 -17.31
N GLY A 343 4.66 -5.68 -17.03
CA GLY A 343 4.85 -6.21 -15.69
C GLY A 343 5.59 -5.24 -14.78
N PHE A 344 5.89 -5.69 -13.57
CA PHE A 344 6.63 -4.95 -12.55
C PHE A 344 7.97 -4.38 -13.07
N ASP A 345 8.63 -5.10 -13.97
CA ASP A 345 9.88 -4.66 -14.61
C ASP A 345 9.79 -3.28 -15.27
N SER A 346 8.61 -2.87 -15.77
CA SER A 346 8.44 -1.55 -16.37
C SER A 346 8.62 -0.44 -15.32
N ILE A 347 8.10 -0.66 -14.11
CA ILE A 347 8.24 0.30 -13.01
C ILE A 347 9.72 0.42 -12.62
N VAL A 348 10.43 -0.70 -12.50
CA VAL A 348 11.86 -0.71 -12.14
C VAL A 348 12.71 -0.09 -13.25
N GLN A 349 12.47 -0.45 -14.52
CA GLN A 349 13.20 0.11 -15.67
C GLN A 349 13.01 1.62 -15.81
N THR A 350 11.85 2.13 -15.42
CA THR A 350 11.58 3.57 -15.44
C THR A 350 12.18 4.27 -14.23
N LEU A 351 11.97 3.75 -13.01
CA LEU A 351 12.32 4.48 -11.78
C LEU A 351 13.74 4.20 -11.29
N ASN A 352 14.23 2.97 -11.39
CA ASN A 352 15.52 2.57 -10.81
C ASN A 352 16.32 1.65 -11.74
N ARG A 353 16.43 2.03 -13.02
CA ARG A 353 17.08 1.23 -14.08
C ARG A 353 18.49 0.74 -13.71
N GLU A 354 19.25 1.57 -13.02
CA GLU A 354 20.66 1.33 -12.70
C GLU A 354 20.85 0.80 -11.27
N GLY A 355 19.79 0.74 -10.48
CA GLY A 355 19.84 0.26 -9.09
C GLY A 355 20.41 1.25 -8.08
N ILE A 356 20.73 2.49 -8.49
CA ILE A 356 21.41 3.50 -7.64
C ILE A 356 20.46 4.53 -7.02
N THR A 357 19.24 4.67 -7.55
CA THR A 357 18.21 5.60 -7.06
C THR A 357 16.97 4.83 -6.57
N PRO A 358 17.06 4.15 -5.41
CA PRO A 358 16.01 3.22 -4.96
C PRO A 358 14.72 3.91 -4.51
N PHE A 359 14.74 5.21 -4.20
CA PHE A 359 13.57 5.93 -3.68
C PHE A 359 12.77 6.67 -4.77
N ALA A 360 11.47 6.43 -4.80
CA ALA A 360 10.51 7.18 -5.60
C ALA A 360 9.45 7.85 -4.71
N CYS A 361 9.03 9.05 -5.09
CA CYS A 361 8.05 9.86 -4.37
C CYS A 361 6.67 9.72 -5.01
N LEU A 362 5.66 9.36 -4.23
CA LEU A 362 4.27 9.25 -4.66
C LEU A 362 3.53 10.57 -4.47
N ASN A 363 2.89 11.03 -5.53
CA ASN A 363 1.91 12.11 -5.47
C ASN A 363 0.76 11.89 -6.43
N GLY A 364 -0.33 12.63 -6.25
CA GLY A 364 -1.50 12.44 -7.09
C GLY A 364 -2.65 13.39 -6.82
N ILE A 365 -3.74 13.19 -7.55
CA ILE A 365 -5.00 13.93 -7.43
C ILE A 365 -6.14 12.90 -7.41
N PHE A 366 -6.98 12.94 -6.37
CA PHE A 366 -8.11 12.03 -6.20
C PHE A 366 -9.32 12.70 -5.51
N PRO A 367 -10.47 12.89 -6.19
CA PRO A 367 -10.73 12.55 -7.57
C PRO A 367 -10.04 13.57 -8.48
N ALA A 368 -9.52 13.10 -9.60
CA ALA A 368 -9.11 14.00 -10.67
C ALA A 368 -10.36 14.64 -11.33
N PRO A 369 -10.28 15.89 -11.80
CA PRO A 369 -11.36 16.52 -12.56
C PRO A 369 -11.64 15.77 -13.88
N ALA A 370 -12.89 15.79 -14.35
CA ALA A 370 -13.28 15.19 -15.62
C ALA A 370 -12.92 16.06 -16.85
N ASN A 371 -12.83 17.38 -16.68
CA ASN A 371 -12.74 18.36 -17.77
C ASN A 371 -11.31 18.89 -18.02
N GLY A 372 -10.33 17.99 -18.11
CA GLY A 372 -8.93 18.36 -18.38
C GLY A 372 -8.15 18.78 -17.13
N PHE A 373 -6.83 18.61 -17.16
CA PHE A 373 -5.92 19.28 -16.23
C PHE A 373 -5.34 20.52 -16.93
N ASP A 374 -5.66 21.69 -16.41
CA ASP A 374 -4.88 22.91 -16.60
C ASP A 374 -3.60 22.89 -15.71
N GLU A 375 -2.57 23.68 -16.04
CA GLU A 375 -1.34 23.79 -15.24
C GLU A 375 -1.63 24.18 -13.79
N THR A 376 -2.73 24.90 -13.58
CA THR A 376 -3.23 25.27 -12.25
C THR A 376 -3.56 24.06 -11.37
N TYR A 377 -3.89 22.88 -11.92
CA TYR A 377 -4.17 21.66 -11.17
C TYR A 377 -2.92 21.00 -10.57
N PHE A 378 -1.72 21.41 -10.97
CA PHE A 378 -0.51 20.91 -10.33
C PHE A 378 -0.34 21.44 -8.90
N ASP A 379 -0.93 22.60 -8.56
CA ASP A 379 -1.05 23.14 -7.19
C ASP A 379 -1.99 22.30 -6.30
N TYR A 380 -2.74 21.40 -6.93
CA TYR A 380 -3.80 20.61 -6.35
C TYR A 380 -3.35 19.15 -6.10
N ARG A 381 -2.06 18.84 -6.27
CA ARG A 381 -1.53 17.52 -5.99
C ARG A 381 -1.42 17.29 -4.47
N LEU A 382 -1.86 16.12 -4.03
CA LEU A 382 -1.54 15.56 -2.73
C LEU A 382 -0.14 14.94 -2.82
N GLU A 383 0.78 15.49 -2.04
CA GLU A 383 2.13 14.96 -1.90
C GLU A 383 2.18 13.96 -0.75
N LEU A 384 2.41 12.68 -1.08
CA LEU A 384 2.41 11.60 -0.11
C LEU A 384 3.81 11.22 0.36
N SER A 385 4.89 11.69 -0.28
CA SER A 385 6.26 11.27 0.03
C SER A 385 7.20 12.41 0.42
N LEU A 386 7.05 13.61 -0.16
CA LEU A 386 7.96 14.73 0.09
C LEU A 386 7.49 15.75 1.15
N PRO A 387 8.21 15.88 2.28
CA PRO A 387 7.85 16.83 3.34
C PRO A 387 8.25 18.26 2.97
N LYS A 388 7.33 19.22 3.16
CA LYS A 388 7.55 20.69 3.04
C LYS A 388 8.33 21.16 1.79
N ALA A 389 8.23 20.46 0.66
CA ALA A 389 8.57 21.03 -0.63
C ALA A 389 7.54 22.13 -0.94
N LYS A 390 7.89 23.42 -0.75
CA LYS A 390 7.18 24.50 -1.46
C LYS A 390 6.98 24.02 -2.90
N HIS A 391 5.83 24.30 -3.52
CA HIS A 391 5.49 23.92 -4.90
C HIS A 391 6.48 24.39 -6.00
N SER A 392 7.75 24.63 -5.70
CA SER A 392 8.83 24.65 -6.67
C SER A 392 8.81 23.32 -7.39
N GLN A 393 8.21 23.37 -8.59
CA GLN A 393 8.78 22.96 -9.88
C GLN A 393 9.66 21.71 -9.84
N GLU A 394 9.55 20.89 -10.87
CA GLU A 394 10.26 19.63 -11.18
C GLU A 394 11.81 19.75 -11.24
N THR A 395 12.39 20.54 -10.33
CA THR A 395 13.80 20.77 -10.08
C THR A 395 14.37 19.48 -9.53
N GLY A 396 15.26 18.88 -10.33
CA GLY A 396 15.85 17.58 -10.04
C GLY A 396 14.93 16.39 -10.31
N LEU A 397 14.00 16.46 -11.26
CA LEU A 397 13.27 15.27 -11.74
C LEU A 397 14.21 14.33 -12.49
N LEU A 398 14.45 13.15 -11.91
CA LEU A 398 15.37 12.13 -12.44
C LEU A 398 14.65 10.98 -13.13
N ALA A 399 13.40 10.71 -12.78
CA ALA A 399 12.54 9.76 -13.47
C ALA A 399 11.07 9.98 -13.10
N ARG A 400 10.15 9.57 -13.97
CA ARG A 400 8.71 9.68 -13.75
C ARG A 400 7.98 8.46 -14.30
N TYR A 401 7.09 7.91 -13.49
CA TYR A 401 6.12 6.89 -13.86
C TYR A 401 4.73 7.36 -13.44
N THR A 402 3.88 7.73 -14.40
CA THR A 402 2.56 8.32 -14.16
C THR A 402 1.45 7.43 -14.70
N VAL A 403 0.41 7.22 -13.90
CA VAL A 403 -0.82 6.54 -14.29
C VAL A 403 -2.00 7.50 -14.15
N ILE A 404 -2.71 7.70 -15.27
CA ILE A 404 -3.90 8.54 -15.36
C ILE A 404 -5.08 7.66 -15.74
N ARG A 405 -6.11 7.68 -14.91
CA ARG A 405 -7.29 6.83 -15.03
C ARG A 405 -8.52 7.71 -15.13
N THR A 406 -9.28 7.53 -16.21
CA THR A 406 -10.40 8.40 -16.54
C THR A 406 -11.64 7.61 -16.90
N SER A 407 -12.80 8.19 -16.65
CA SER A 407 -14.07 7.69 -17.18
C SER A 407 -14.02 7.66 -18.72
N PRO A 408 -14.67 6.68 -19.39
CA PRO A 408 -14.70 6.57 -20.84
C PRO A 408 -15.26 7.81 -21.56
N THR A 409 -16.10 8.59 -20.89
CA THR A 409 -16.78 9.79 -21.39
C THR A 409 -15.96 11.07 -21.22
N SER A 410 -14.85 11.03 -20.45
CA SER A 410 -13.98 12.19 -20.26
C SER A 410 -13.21 12.51 -21.55
N GLU A 411 -13.06 13.79 -21.87
CA GLU A 411 -12.15 14.22 -22.93
C GLU A 411 -10.70 13.83 -22.57
N PRO A 412 -9.85 13.47 -23.55
CA PRO A 412 -8.48 13.07 -23.27
C PRO A 412 -7.76 14.17 -22.47
N LEU A 413 -7.32 13.80 -21.27
CA LEU A 413 -6.75 14.72 -20.31
C LEU A 413 -5.36 15.15 -20.80
N ILE A 414 -5.26 16.43 -21.17
CA ILE A 414 -4.03 17.13 -21.57
C ILE A 414 -3.48 16.64 -22.94
N PRO A 415 -2.97 17.52 -23.80
CA PRO A 415 -1.94 17.09 -24.75
C PRO A 415 -0.82 16.47 -23.90
N ILE A 416 -0.59 15.16 -24.00
CA ILE A 416 0.51 14.45 -23.34
C ILE A 416 1.82 15.26 -23.37
N ASN A 417 2.02 16.06 -24.43
CA ASN A 417 3.08 17.06 -24.57
C ASN A 417 3.26 18.02 -23.38
N THR A 418 2.23 18.49 -22.67
CA THR A 418 2.38 19.44 -21.55
C THR A 418 2.97 18.78 -20.28
N LEU A 419 2.79 17.47 -20.11
CA LEU A 419 3.49 16.66 -19.09
C LEU A 419 4.92 16.30 -19.50
N HIS A 420 5.24 16.44 -20.79
CA HIS A 420 6.59 16.26 -21.34
C HIS A 420 7.40 17.57 -21.41
N THR A 421 6.81 18.76 -21.22
CA THR A 421 7.49 20.03 -21.58
C THR A 421 8.30 20.71 -20.48
N HIS A 422 8.48 20.12 -19.30
CA HIS A 422 9.27 20.73 -18.23
C HIS A 422 10.31 19.75 -17.65
N GLY A 423 11.59 19.98 -17.97
CA GLY A 423 12.74 19.33 -17.31
C GLY A 423 12.84 17.81 -17.52
N ILE A 424 12.81 17.35 -18.78
CA ILE A 424 12.80 15.92 -19.12
C ILE A 424 14.05 15.23 -18.60
N SER A 425 13.86 14.32 -17.64
CA SER A 425 14.70 13.13 -17.56
C SER A 425 14.34 12.17 -18.69
N ASP A 426 15.34 11.54 -19.32
CA ASP A 426 15.19 10.47 -20.31
C ASP A 426 14.30 9.30 -19.83
N ARG A 427 14.04 9.20 -18.52
CA ARG A 427 13.23 8.17 -17.86
C ARG A 427 11.82 8.66 -17.53
N ASN A 428 10.97 8.83 -18.54
CA ASN A 428 9.58 9.28 -18.36
C ASN A 428 8.56 8.34 -19.01
N GLU A 429 7.67 7.78 -18.19
CA GLU A 429 6.60 6.88 -18.62
C GLU A 429 5.24 7.43 -18.17
N VAL A 430 4.32 7.63 -19.12
CA VAL A 430 2.95 8.08 -18.86
C VAL A 430 1.97 7.07 -19.44
N ILE A 431 1.11 6.52 -18.58
CA ILE A 431 0.08 5.55 -18.92
C ILE A 431 -1.29 6.20 -18.72
N HIS A 432 -2.01 6.43 -19.81
CA HIS A 432 -3.38 6.92 -19.78
C HIS A 432 -4.36 5.77 -20.09
N VAL A 433 -5.33 5.55 -19.21
CA VAL A 433 -6.29 4.45 -19.31
C VAL A 433 -7.71 4.96 -19.10
N ARG A 434 -8.63 4.52 -19.96
CA ARG A 434 -10.08 4.75 -19.82
C ARG A 434 -10.72 3.72 -18.90
N ASN A 435 -10.19 3.60 -17.69
CA ASN A 435 -10.70 2.75 -16.62
C ASN A 435 -10.58 3.57 -15.32
N PRO A 436 -11.64 4.23 -14.84
CA PRO A 436 -11.59 5.02 -13.63
C PRO A 436 -11.43 4.13 -12.38
N TYR A 437 -11.00 4.73 -11.27
CA TYR A 437 -10.87 4.02 -10.00
C TYR A 437 -12.26 3.70 -9.43
N PRO A 438 -12.57 2.43 -9.10
CA PRO A 438 -13.85 2.07 -8.52
C PRO A 438 -13.96 2.61 -7.09
N ILE A 439 -15.15 3.03 -6.70
CA ILE A 439 -15.47 3.51 -5.35
C ILE A 439 -16.44 2.50 -4.71
N PRO A 440 -15.92 1.48 -4.00
CA PRO A 440 -16.76 0.51 -3.31
C PRO A 440 -17.69 1.17 -2.30
N THR A 441 -18.79 0.50 -1.93
CA THR A 441 -19.72 1.01 -0.91
C THR A 441 -19.08 1.16 0.47
N SER A 442 -17.95 0.47 0.72
CA SER A 442 -17.11 0.63 1.90
C SER A 442 -16.18 1.83 1.84
N HIS A 443 -16.17 2.61 0.76
CA HIS A 443 -15.26 3.73 0.61
C HIS A 443 -15.79 4.94 1.39
N PRO A 444 -14.93 5.68 2.13
CA PRO A 444 -15.34 6.89 2.82
C PRO A 444 -15.87 7.96 1.84
N GLN A 445 -16.92 8.65 2.24
CA GLN A 445 -17.45 9.78 1.47
C GLN A 445 -16.70 11.06 1.85
N PHE A 446 -15.64 11.36 1.11
CA PHE A 446 -14.80 12.54 1.35
C PHE A 446 -15.37 13.82 0.76
N PHE A 447 -16.01 13.72 -0.41
CA PHE A 447 -16.34 14.88 -1.21
C PHE A 447 -17.84 15.18 -1.12
N ALA A 448 -18.18 16.47 -1.11
CA ALA A 448 -19.56 16.91 -1.02
C ALA A 448 -20.38 16.33 -2.18
N ALA A 449 -21.68 16.10 -1.95
CA ALA A 449 -22.59 15.58 -2.97
C ALA A 449 -22.48 16.34 -4.31
N SER A 450 -22.21 17.65 -4.31
CA SER A 450 -22.10 18.47 -5.52
C SER A 450 -20.85 18.23 -6.38
N THR A 451 -19.77 17.65 -5.84
CA THR A 451 -18.56 17.30 -6.63
C THR A 451 -18.56 15.84 -7.09
N LEU A 452 -19.48 15.01 -6.57
CA LEU A 452 -19.58 13.57 -6.84
C LEU A 452 -21.01 13.11 -7.17
N SER A 453 -21.90 14.04 -7.52
CA SER A 453 -23.26 13.67 -7.91
C SER A 453 -23.30 13.50 -9.42
N ASP A 454 -23.71 12.32 -9.86
CA ASP A 454 -24.48 12.22 -11.10
C ASP A 454 -25.70 13.17 -10.99
N GLU A 455 -26.31 13.59 -12.11
CA GLU A 455 -27.44 14.55 -12.15
C GLU A 455 -28.63 14.17 -11.22
N ARG A 456 -28.62 12.93 -10.70
CA ARG A 456 -29.60 12.31 -9.81
C ARG A 456 -29.19 12.26 -8.32
N GLY A 457 -28.04 12.80 -7.92
CA GLY A 457 -27.62 12.84 -6.50
C GLY A 457 -27.22 11.50 -5.88
N ARG A 458 -26.94 10.47 -6.69
CA ARG A 458 -26.34 9.20 -6.25
C ARG A 458 -24.81 9.38 -6.14
N GLY A 459 -24.19 8.81 -5.10
CA GLY A 459 -22.73 8.86 -4.96
C GLY A 459 -22.05 8.15 -6.14
N LEU A 460 -20.92 8.70 -6.61
CA LEU A 460 -20.14 8.11 -7.71
C LEU A 460 -19.74 6.66 -7.39
N ALA A 461 -19.99 5.76 -8.34
CA ALA A 461 -19.47 4.39 -8.32
C ALA A 461 -17.99 4.33 -8.72
N GLU A 462 -17.47 5.39 -9.36
CA GLU A 462 -16.12 5.45 -9.93
C GLU A 462 -15.58 6.89 -9.89
N ALA A 463 -14.26 7.06 -9.80
CA ALA A 463 -13.59 8.36 -9.82
C ALA A 463 -12.40 8.37 -10.77
N ASN A 464 -12.19 9.49 -11.46
CA ASN A 464 -10.93 9.73 -12.15
C ASN A 464 -9.80 9.86 -11.12
N VAL A 465 -8.59 9.45 -11.49
CA VAL A 465 -7.43 9.55 -10.61
C VAL A 465 -6.16 9.79 -11.42
N TYR A 466 -5.31 10.66 -10.88
CA TYR A 466 -3.95 10.88 -11.36
C TYR A 466 -2.99 10.47 -10.25
N SER A 467 -2.05 9.58 -10.55
CA SER A 467 -1.03 9.14 -9.60
C SER A 467 0.33 9.06 -10.29
N SER A 468 1.37 9.55 -9.65
CA SER A 468 2.72 9.57 -10.20
C SER A 468 3.75 9.17 -9.17
N LEU A 469 4.66 8.28 -9.56
CA LEU A 469 5.91 7.99 -8.89
C LEU A 469 7.02 8.81 -9.55
N ASN A 470 7.73 9.60 -8.77
CA ASN A 470 8.78 10.48 -9.28
C ASN A 470 10.07 10.25 -8.51
N VAL A 471 11.18 10.00 -9.21
CA VAL A 471 12.51 10.04 -8.60
C VAL A 471 12.99 11.47 -8.65
N LEU A 472 13.29 12.03 -7.47
CA LEU A 472 13.56 13.45 -7.29
C LEU A 472 14.86 13.63 -6.53
N GLY A 473 15.80 14.41 -7.07
CA GLY A 473 17.02 14.84 -6.36
C GLY A 473 16.70 15.53 -5.03
N ALA A 474 15.56 16.22 -4.97
CA ALA A 474 15.03 16.81 -3.73
C ALA A 474 14.80 15.78 -2.59
N PHE A 475 14.54 14.50 -2.91
CA PHE A 475 14.41 13.45 -1.90
C PHE A 475 15.75 13.17 -1.18
N GLY A 476 16.89 13.40 -1.85
CA GLY A 476 18.21 13.35 -1.21
C GLY A 476 18.34 14.31 -0.03
N LYS A 477 17.62 15.45 -0.04
CA LYS A 477 17.57 16.38 1.11
C LYS A 477 16.82 15.78 2.30
N VAL A 478 15.80 14.96 2.05
CA VAL A 478 15.05 14.24 3.11
C VAL A 478 15.98 13.22 3.75
N LEU A 479 16.65 12.40 2.95
CA LEU A 479 17.64 11.43 3.42
C LEU A 479 18.77 12.13 4.21
N GLY A 480 19.26 13.27 3.73
CA GLY A 480 20.28 14.06 4.44
C GLY A 480 19.84 14.48 5.83
N ARG A 481 18.58 14.89 6.01
CA ARG A 481 18.03 15.24 7.33
C ARG A 481 17.95 14.03 8.27
N HIS A 482 17.59 12.86 7.76
CA HIS A 482 17.61 11.61 8.54
C HIS A 482 19.03 11.24 8.97
N ALA A 483 20.00 11.29 8.04
CA ALA A 483 21.40 11.01 8.30
C ALA A 483 22.00 11.99 9.32
N ASP A 484 21.80 13.30 9.14
CA ASP A 484 22.32 14.32 10.04
C ASP A 484 21.71 14.22 11.46
N TRP A 485 20.41 13.92 11.54
CA TRP A 485 19.75 13.69 12.82
C TRP A 485 20.31 12.45 13.53
N ALA A 486 20.45 11.33 12.81
CA ALA A 486 20.97 10.07 13.36
C ALA A 486 22.44 10.21 13.80
N GLU A 487 23.29 10.84 13.00
CA GLU A 487 24.68 11.13 13.35
C GLU A 487 24.75 12.01 14.61
N GLY A 488 23.90 13.03 14.70
CA GLY A 488 23.79 13.86 15.88
C GLY A 488 23.37 13.06 17.12
N TYR A 489 22.42 12.15 16.98
CA TYR A 489 21.94 11.29 18.07
C TYR A 489 23.06 10.36 18.58
N VAL A 490 23.77 9.67 17.67
CA VAL A 490 24.91 8.80 18.02
C VAL A 490 26.03 9.61 18.69
N ARG A 491 26.41 10.76 18.12
CA ARG A 491 27.49 11.62 18.65
C ARG A 491 27.20 12.16 20.05
N ARG A 492 25.93 12.42 20.39
CA ARG A 492 25.52 12.87 21.73
C ARG A 492 25.45 11.75 22.76
N GLY A 493 25.74 10.50 22.37
CA GLY A 493 25.58 9.33 23.25
C GLY A 493 24.12 9.01 23.50
N GLY A 494 23.27 9.16 22.46
CA GLY A 494 21.88 8.72 22.50
C GLY A 494 21.77 7.26 22.96
N ASP A 495 20.63 6.91 23.54
CA ASP A 495 20.40 5.60 24.13
C ASP A 495 20.15 4.50 23.07
N LEU A 496 21.24 4.12 22.38
CA LEU A 496 21.25 3.03 21.40
C LEU A 496 20.94 1.67 22.05
N ARG A 497 21.34 1.50 23.32
CA ARG A 497 21.18 0.22 24.05
C ARG A 497 19.73 -0.08 24.34
N SER A 498 18.92 0.89 24.76
CA SER A 498 17.48 0.65 24.96
C SER A 498 16.73 0.43 23.64
N ALA A 499 17.24 0.98 22.53
CA ALA A 499 16.71 0.69 21.21
C ALA A 499 17.21 -0.66 20.65
N GLY A 500 18.20 -1.30 21.30
CA GLY A 500 18.82 -2.54 20.83
C GLY A 500 19.61 -2.38 19.52
N ILE A 501 20.17 -1.19 19.29
CA ILE A 501 20.91 -0.85 18.07
C ILE A 501 22.40 -0.80 18.42
N GLU A 502 23.25 -1.43 17.62
CA GLU A 502 24.69 -1.31 17.81
C GLU A 502 25.21 -0.01 17.19
N SER A 503 26.26 0.58 17.79
CA SER A 503 26.82 1.83 17.26
C SER A 503 27.38 1.68 15.85
N ASP A 504 27.91 0.50 15.53
CA ASP A 504 28.48 0.20 14.22
C ASP A 504 27.37 0.06 13.17
N GLU A 505 26.26 -0.61 13.51
CA GLU A 505 25.05 -0.71 12.66
C GLU A 505 24.45 0.67 12.36
N ALA A 506 24.35 1.54 13.37
CA ALA A 506 23.88 2.90 13.18
C ALA A 506 24.81 3.70 12.26
N GLN A 507 26.13 3.55 12.41
CA GLN A 507 27.13 4.24 11.60
C GLN A 507 27.12 3.74 10.15
N GLU A 508 27.00 2.43 9.93
CA GLU A 508 26.86 1.82 8.61
C GLU A 508 25.64 2.37 7.87
N ALA A 509 24.47 2.42 8.53
CA ALA A 509 23.28 2.98 7.93
C ALA A 509 23.41 4.47 7.58
N ILE A 510 24.09 5.25 8.43
CA ILE A 510 24.37 6.68 8.16
C ILE A 510 25.26 6.82 6.92
N GLU A 511 26.36 6.07 6.86
CA GLU A 511 27.29 6.10 5.73
C GLU A 511 26.65 5.62 4.43
N GLY A 512 25.89 4.52 4.49
CA GLY A 512 25.14 3.98 3.37
C GLY A 512 24.09 4.96 2.84
N MET A 513 23.33 5.63 3.71
CA MET A 513 22.44 6.71 3.27
C MET A 513 23.19 7.87 2.60
N ARG A 514 24.37 8.25 3.11
CA ARG A 514 25.18 9.31 2.49
C ARG A 514 25.65 8.91 1.09
N ALA A 515 25.99 7.64 0.87
CA ALA A 515 26.30 7.13 -0.47
C ALA A 515 25.09 7.22 -1.41
N ILE A 516 23.89 6.85 -0.94
CA ILE A 516 22.65 7.00 -1.73
C ILE A 516 22.40 8.48 -2.07
N ILE A 517 22.57 9.39 -1.12
CA ILE A 517 22.40 10.84 -1.36
C ILE A 517 23.33 11.34 -2.47
N GLU A 518 24.58 10.88 -2.49
CA GLU A 518 25.53 11.25 -3.54
C GLU A 518 25.07 10.75 -4.91
N ALA A 519 24.57 9.52 -5.02
CA ALA A 519 24.02 9.01 -6.28
C ALA A 519 22.88 9.88 -6.84
N TYR A 520 21.97 10.36 -5.97
CA TYR A 520 20.91 11.30 -6.40
C TYR A 520 21.47 12.64 -6.89
N ARG A 521 22.61 13.09 -6.35
CA ARG A 521 23.26 14.34 -6.75
C ARG A 521 24.03 14.19 -8.06
N GLU A 522 24.71 13.06 -8.24
CA GLU A 522 25.41 12.71 -9.47
C GLU A 522 24.40 12.61 -10.63
N ASP A 523 23.31 11.84 -10.48
CA ASP A 523 22.22 11.73 -11.45
C ASP A 523 21.61 13.10 -11.80
N GLU A 524 21.40 13.97 -10.80
CA GLU A 524 20.87 15.32 -11.02
C GLU A 524 21.85 16.19 -11.82
N SER A 525 23.15 16.04 -11.58
CA SER A 525 24.19 16.76 -12.32
C SER A 525 24.33 16.27 -13.76
N GLU A 526 24.22 14.96 -14.00
CA GLU A 526 24.24 14.37 -15.34
C GLU A 526 23.00 14.79 -16.14
N ALA A 527 21.81 14.71 -15.52
CA ALA A 527 20.55 15.12 -16.15
C ALA A 527 20.51 16.63 -16.46
N ALA A 528 21.14 17.47 -15.62
CA ALA A 528 21.28 18.89 -15.90
C ALA A 528 22.26 19.17 -17.06
N GLY A 529 23.32 18.37 -17.19
CA GLY A 529 24.33 18.52 -18.25
C GLY A 529 23.85 18.05 -19.63
N SER A 530 22.89 17.12 -19.71
CA SER A 530 22.32 16.63 -20.97
C SER A 530 21.26 17.54 -21.59
N GLY A 531 20.73 18.51 -20.83
CA GLY A 531 19.68 19.44 -21.29
C GLY A 531 20.17 20.67 -22.06
N ASP A 532 21.49 20.90 -22.14
CA ASP A 532 22.13 22.08 -22.76
C ASP A 532 22.70 21.82 -24.18
N LEU A 533 22.37 20.68 -24.81
CA LEU A 533 22.71 20.31 -26.20
C LEU A 533 21.46 20.21 -27.08
#